data_AF-A0A7V4G910-F1
#
_entry.id   AF-A0A7V4G910-F1
#
_cell.length_a   1.000
_cell.length_b   1.000
_cell.length_c   1.000
_cell.angle_alpha   90.00
_cell.angle_beta   90.00
_cell.angle_gamma   90.00
#
_symmetry.space_group_name_H-M   'P 1'
#
loop_
_entity.id
_entity.type
_entity.pdbx_description
1 polymer ?
#
loop_
_entity_poly.entity_id
_entity_poly.type
_entity_poly.pdbx_seq_one_letter_code
_entity_poly.pdbx_strand_id
1 'polypeptide(L)'
;MKQFSVIRLALAAVLCVLLAAPVLGQGPRPMEADILTPLQKAYDFIQAGKYDAAEEQLKIVLKKDTFNPFALNNLAAIAFQKGQIKEAIAYLADALKDSDKYLDKVQETCFVGGMCNAVKPVGAVGATSSITPIIKDNKAKLEKKLAESPLPPTPSTPPAMDVKKPEKEKGK
;
A
#
# COMPACT_ATOMS: atom_id res chain seq x y z
N MET A 1 -60.66 1.72 -37.11
CA MET A 1 -59.76 0.81 -36.38
C MET A 1 -58.41 0.63 -37.12
N LYS A 2 -57.56 1.66 -37.18
CA LYS A 2 -56.19 1.54 -37.77
C LYS A 2 -55.18 2.57 -37.23
N GLN A 3 -55.61 3.66 -36.60
CA GLN A 3 -54.71 4.71 -36.07
C GLN A 3 -54.15 4.45 -34.67
N PHE A 4 -54.81 3.66 -33.82
CA PHE A 4 -54.34 3.41 -32.44
C PHE A 4 -53.13 2.46 -32.34
N SER A 5 -52.80 1.71 -33.41
CA SER A 5 -51.69 0.77 -33.41
C SER A 5 -50.32 1.46 -33.56
N VAL A 6 -50.28 2.57 -34.32
CA VAL A 6 -49.01 3.26 -34.65
C VAL A 6 -48.49 4.09 -33.48
N ILE A 7 -49.39 4.64 -32.66
CA ILE A 7 -49.03 5.48 -31.51
C ILE A 7 -48.38 4.66 -30.37
N ARG A 8 -48.76 3.39 -30.20
CA ARG A 8 -48.14 2.51 -29.18
C ARG A 8 -46.72 2.08 -29.53
N LEU A 9 -46.39 2.01 -30.83
CA LEU A 9 -45.04 1.70 -31.29
C LEU A 9 -44.07 2.89 -31.17
N ALA A 10 -44.56 4.13 -31.27
CA ALA A 10 -43.72 5.32 -31.11
C ALA A 10 -43.31 5.58 -29.65
N LEU A 11 -44.15 5.24 -28.67
CA LEU A 11 -43.85 5.42 -27.23
C LEU A 11 -42.88 4.37 -26.67
N ALA A 12 -42.80 3.18 -27.28
CA ALA A 12 -41.85 2.14 -26.86
C ALA A 12 -40.40 2.44 -27.30
N ALA A 13 -40.22 3.17 -28.41
CA ALA A 13 -38.89 3.50 -28.93
C ALA A 13 -38.20 4.65 -28.17
N VAL A 14 -38.97 5.56 -27.56
CA VAL A 14 -38.41 6.67 -26.76
C VAL A 14 -38.01 6.22 -25.35
N LEU A 15 -38.65 5.17 -24.82
CA LEU A 15 -38.38 4.69 -23.45
C LEU A 15 -37.08 3.85 -23.34
N CYS A 16 -36.60 3.26 -24.43
CA CYS A 16 -35.35 2.49 -24.43
C CYS A 16 -34.08 3.34 -24.58
N VAL A 17 -34.19 4.61 -24.96
CA VAL A 17 -33.02 5.50 -25.14
C VAL A 17 -32.61 6.20 -23.83
N LEU A 18 -33.46 6.19 -22.80
CA LEU A 18 -33.20 6.88 -21.52
C LEU A 18 -32.45 6.03 -20.46
N LEU A 19 -32.16 4.75 -20.73
CA LEU A 19 -31.47 3.87 -19.76
C LEU A 19 -30.02 3.54 -20.11
N ALA A 20 -29.54 3.93 -21.28
CA ALA A 20 -28.12 3.90 -21.61
C ALA A 20 -27.51 5.26 -21.30
N ALA A 21 -27.45 5.62 -20.01
CA ALA A 21 -26.45 6.59 -19.60
C ALA A 21 -25.10 5.95 -20.00
N PRO A 22 -24.32 6.54 -20.93
CA PRO A 22 -22.99 6.04 -21.14
C PRO A 22 -22.31 6.10 -19.77
N VAL A 23 -21.81 4.97 -19.28
CA VAL A 23 -20.77 4.99 -18.26
C VAL A 23 -19.59 5.67 -18.95
N LEU A 24 -19.63 7.00 -19.04
CA LEU A 24 -18.53 7.82 -19.51
C LEU A 24 -17.37 7.38 -18.65
N GLY A 25 -16.37 6.80 -19.32
CA GLY A 25 -15.28 6.07 -18.71
C GLY A 25 -14.84 6.74 -17.43
N GLN A 26 -15.07 6.06 -16.32
CA GLN A 26 -14.46 6.46 -15.07
C GLN A 26 -12.97 6.24 -15.28
N GLY A 27 -12.29 7.31 -15.71
CA GLY A 27 -10.85 7.36 -15.66
C GLY A 27 -10.37 7.03 -14.25
N PRO A 28 -9.07 6.78 -14.08
CA PRO A 28 -8.52 6.35 -12.79
C PRO A 28 -9.04 7.24 -11.68
N ARG A 29 -9.85 6.67 -10.77
CA ARG A 29 -10.39 7.45 -9.67
C ARG A 29 -9.22 7.72 -8.71
N PRO A 30 -9.03 8.97 -8.26
CA PRO A 30 -8.08 9.27 -7.21
C PRO A 30 -8.39 8.40 -5.98
N MET A 31 -7.35 8.05 -5.25
CA MET A 31 -7.46 7.33 -3.98
C MET A 31 -8.42 8.01 -3.00
N GLU A 32 -9.24 7.22 -2.32
CA GLU A 32 -10.22 7.72 -1.34
C GLU A 32 -9.51 8.42 -0.16
N ALA A 33 -10.15 9.46 0.40
CA ALA A 33 -9.55 10.32 1.41
C ALA A 33 -9.16 9.58 2.71
N ASP A 34 -9.87 8.50 3.03
CA ASP A 34 -9.64 7.62 4.18
C ASP A 34 -8.44 6.67 4.00
N ILE A 35 -7.92 6.53 2.78
CA ILE A 35 -6.64 5.91 2.45
C ILE A 35 -5.56 6.99 2.27
N LEU A 36 -5.86 8.06 1.53
CA LEU A 36 -4.93 9.13 1.20
C LEU A 36 -4.39 9.85 2.44
N THR A 37 -5.28 10.22 3.37
CA THR A 37 -4.90 11.01 4.56
C THR A 37 -3.96 10.24 5.49
N PRO A 38 -4.22 8.98 5.88
CA PRO A 38 -3.27 8.22 6.68
C PRO A 38 -1.93 7.99 5.97
N LEU A 39 -1.89 7.79 4.64
CA LEU A 39 -0.63 7.66 3.90
C LEU A 39 0.21 8.94 3.95
N GLN A 40 -0.42 10.10 3.79
CA GLN A 40 0.27 11.39 3.89
C GLN A 40 0.81 11.63 5.30
N LYS A 41 0.03 11.33 6.34
CA LYS A 41 0.49 11.39 7.74
C LYS A 41 1.64 10.43 8.01
N ALA A 42 1.55 9.20 7.51
CA ALA A 42 2.62 8.21 7.65
C ALA A 42 3.92 8.72 7.03
N TYR A 43 3.84 9.29 5.82
CA TYR A 43 4.98 9.92 5.17
C TYR A 43 5.61 11.02 6.04
N ASP A 44 4.79 11.94 6.57
CA ASP A 44 5.28 13.04 7.41
C ASP A 44 5.92 12.50 8.72
N PHE A 45 5.35 11.45 9.30
CA PHE A 45 5.94 10.77 10.45
C PHE A 45 7.27 10.08 10.13
N ILE A 46 7.40 9.44 8.97
CA ILE A 46 8.67 8.83 8.52
C ILE A 46 9.73 9.91 8.35
N GLN A 47 9.38 11.05 7.73
CA GLN A 47 10.29 12.20 7.60
C GLN A 47 10.75 12.73 8.97
N ALA A 48 9.86 12.71 9.96
CA ALA A 48 10.16 13.11 11.32
C ALA A 48 10.84 12.02 12.18
N GLY A 49 11.15 10.84 11.63
CA GLY A 49 11.70 9.70 12.36
C GLY A 49 10.74 9.05 13.38
N LYS A 50 9.45 9.39 13.33
CA LYS A 50 8.41 8.88 14.24
C LYS A 50 7.81 7.58 13.71
N TYR A 51 8.61 6.52 13.65
CA TYR A 51 8.24 5.27 12.98
C TYR A 51 7.00 4.59 13.58
N ASP A 52 6.85 4.56 14.90
CA ASP A 52 5.68 3.94 15.53
C ASP A 52 4.38 4.66 15.14
N ALA A 53 4.40 6.00 15.11
CA ALA A 53 3.25 6.79 14.67
C ALA A 53 2.95 6.58 13.18
N ALA A 54 3.99 6.42 12.35
CA ALA A 54 3.81 6.07 10.94
C ALA A 54 3.17 4.69 10.77
N GLU A 55 3.65 3.68 11.49
CA GLU A 55 3.09 2.32 11.46
C GLU A 55 1.62 2.30 11.86
N GLU A 56 1.20 3.07 12.86
CA GLU A 56 -0.22 3.19 13.22
C GLU A 56 -1.07 3.75 12.07
N GLN A 57 -0.58 4.74 11.33
CA GLN A 57 -1.29 5.25 10.16
C GLN A 57 -1.31 4.22 9.02
N LEU A 58 -0.21 3.50 8.80
CA LEU A 58 -0.11 2.47 7.75
C LEU A 58 -1.04 1.29 8.04
N LYS A 59 -1.23 0.92 9.32
CA LYS A 59 -2.22 -0.10 9.74
C LYS A 59 -3.66 0.31 9.37
N ILE A 60 -4.01 1.59 9.44
CA ILE A 60 -5.34 2.08 9.04
C ILE A 60 -5.57 1.81 7.55
N VAL A 61 -4.56 2.08 6.72
CA VAL A 61 -4.60 1.83 5.28
C VAL A 61 -4.75 0.34 4.99
N LEU A 62 -3.88 -0.49 5.57
CA LEU A 62 -3.82 -1.92 5.30
C LEU A 62 -5.06 -2.69 5.79
N LYS A 63 -5.82 -2.13 6.75
CA LYS A 63 -7.13 -2.68 7.15
C LYS A 63 -8.19 -2.57 6.06
N LYS A 64 -8.07 -1.56 5.19
CA LYS A 64 -9.01 -1.29 4.09
C LYS A 64 -8.50 -1.88 2.78
N ASP A 65 -7.18 -1.83 2.60
CA ASP A 65 -6.49 -2.20 1.38
C ASP A 65 -5.19 -2.95 1.74
N THR A 66 -5.32 -4.26 1.93
CA THR A 66 -4.25 -5.15 2.44
C THR A 66 -2.98 -5.13 1.60
N PHE A 67 -3.10 -4.84 0.30
CA PHE A 67 -1.96 -4.81 -0.63
C PHE A 67 -1.67 -3.40 -1.16
N ASN A 68 -2.06 -2.36 -0.40
CA ASN A 68 -1.81 -0.98 -0.79
C ASN A 68 -0.29 -0.75 -0.99
N PRO A 69 0.16 -0.41 -2.20
CA PRO A 69 1.59 -0.36 -2.52
C PRO A 69 2.30 0.79 -1.82
N PHE A 70 1.60 1.90 -1.53
CA PHE A 70 2.17 3.03 -0.79
C PHE A 70 2.41 2.64 0.66
N ALA A 71 1.44 1.96 1.28
CA ALA A 71 1.56 1.56 2.67
C ALA A 71 2.70 0.54 2.87
N LEU A 72 2.74 -0.48 2.01
CA LEU A 72 3.76 -1.52 2.07
C LEU A 72 5.16 -1.00 1.72
N ASN A 73 5.30 -0.09 0.74
CA ASN A 73 6.58 0.56 0.47
C ASN A 73 7.07 1.38 1.69
N ASN A 74 6.17 2.11 2.35
CA ASN A 74 6.51 2.89 3.53
C ASN A 74 6.87 2.00 4.74
N LEU A 75 6.19 0.86 4.92
CA LEU A 75 6.60 -0.15 5.91
C LEU A 75 7.98 -0.75 5.59
N ALA A 76 8.27 -1.02 4.31
CA ALA A 76 9.57 -1.51 3.89
C ALA A 76 10.70 -0.54 4.27
N ALA A 77 10.48 0.76 4.08
CA ALA A 77 11.44 1.75 4.50
C ALA A 77 11.63 1.82 6.02
N ILE A 78 10.55 1.73 6.81
CA ILE A 78 10.64 1.65 8.27
C ILE A 78 11.42 0.41 8.70
N ALA A 79 11.10 -0.76 8.15
CA ALA A 79 11.81 -2.00 8.41
C ALA A 79 13.30 -1.90 8.03
N PHE A 80 13.62 -1.25 6.91
CA PHE A 80 15.01 -0.99 6.53
C PHE A 80 15.73 -0.10 7.54
N GLN A 81 15.10 0.98 8.02
CA GLN A 81 15.68 1.85 9.06
C GLN A 81 15.92 1.10 10.37
N LYS A 82 15.09 0.09 10.68
CA LYS A 82 15.26 -0.83 11.81
C LYS A 82 16.30 -1.94 11.56
N GLY A 83 16.94 -1.98 10.38
CA GLY A 83 17.90 -3.03 9.99
C GLY A 83 17.26 -4.37 9.58
N GLN A 84 15.93 -4.42 9.48
CA GLN A 84 15.14 -5.62 9.17
C GLN A 84 15.05 -5.83 7.65
N ILE A 85 16.19 -6.03 6.98
CA ILE A 85 16.29 -6.07 5.51
C ILE A 85 15.37 -7.13 4.87
N LYS A 86 15.29 -8.32 5.46
CA LYS A 86 14.43 -9.41 4.93
C LYS A 86 12.95 -9.05 4.98
N GLU A 87 12.52 -8.43 6.08
CA GLU A 87 11.14 -7.99 6.25
C GLU A 87 10.81 -6.85 5.27
N ALA A 88 11.74 -5.91 5.09
CA ALA A 88 11.60 -4.85 4.10
C ALA A 88 11.40 -5.41 2.67
N ILE A 89 12.17 -6.42 2.28
CA ILE A 89 12.01 -7.11 0.98
C ILE A 89 10.64 -7.79 0.89
N ALA A 90 10.15 -8.41 1.97
CA ALA A 90 8.84 -9.06 2.00
C ALA A 90 7.70 -8.05 1.77
N TYR A 91 7.74 -6.89 2.47
CA TYR A 91 6.76 -5.82 2.23
C TYR A 91 6.79 -5.32 0.78
N LEU A 92 7.97 -5.16 0.17
CA LEU A 92 8.06 -4.73 -1.24
C LEU A 92 7.53 -5.81 -2.20
N ALA A 93 7.74 -7.09 -1.89
CA ALA A 93 7.16 -8.18 -2.68
C ALA A 93 5.63 -8.18 -2.62
N ASP A 94 5.05 -7.92 -1.45
CA ASP A 94 3.61 -7.76 -1.29
C ASP A 94 3.09 -6.51 -2.00
N ALA A 95 3.82 -5.40 -1.94
CA ALA A 95 3.47 -4.14 -2.60
C ALA A 95 3.35 -4.31 -4.13
N LEU A 96 4.22 -5.15 -4.73
CA LEU A 96 4.24 -5.37 -6.17
C LEU A 96 2.97 -6.07 -6.69
N LYS A 97 2.24 -6.83 -5.86
CA LYS A 97 1.08 -7.62 -6.28
C LYS A 97 0.02 -6.79 -7.00
N ASP A 98 -0.25 -5.59 -6.49
CA ASP A 98 -1.29 -4.69 -7.02
C ASP A 98 -0.75 -3.33 -7.48
N SER A 99 0.56 -3.07 -7.36
CA SER A 99 1.18 -1.76 -7.65
C SER A 99 0.82 -1.15 -9.01
N ASP A 100 0.64 -1.96 -10.06
CA ASP A 100 0.32 -1.49 -11.41
C ASP A 100 -1.10 -0.92 -11.54
N LYS A 101 -1.99 -1.22 -10.58
CA LYS A 101 -3.36 -0.70 -10.54
C LYS A 101 -3.43 0.73 -9.98
N TYR A 102 -2.38 1.21 -9.32
CA TYR A 102 -2.35 2.52 -8.67
C TYR A 102 -1.72 3.54 -9.60
N LEU A 103 -2.54 4.47 -10.07
CA LEU A 103 -2.12 5.49 -11.02
C LEU A 103 -1.83 6.83 -10.34
N ASP A 104 -1.95 6.92 -9.01
CA ASP A 104 -1.56 8.10 -8.25
C ASP A 104 -0.09 8.46 -8.51
N LYS A 105 0.14 9.74 -8.74
CA LYS A 105 1.47 10.36 -8.76
C LYS A 105 2.03 10.39 -7.34
N VAL A 106 3.35 10.30 -7.25
CA VAL A 106 4.06 10.28 -5.98
C VAL A 106 4.94 11.51 -5.81
N GLN A 107 5.09 11.94 -4.56
CA GLN A 107 6.28 12.61 -4.07
C GLN A 107 7.11 11.56 -3.31
N GLU A 108 8.42 11.57 -3.49
CA GLU A 108 9.31 10.66 -2.79
C GLU A 108 10.43 11.43 -2.07
N THR A 109 10.97 10.83 -1.00
CA THR A 109 12.21 11.29 -0.37
C THR A 109 13.22 10.15 -0.33
N CYS A 110 14.41 10.42 -0.85
CA CYS A 110 15.50 9.46 -0.91
C CYS A 110 16.71 9.94 -0.09
N PHE A 111 17.37 9.02 0.61
CA PHE A 111 18.56 9.31 1.42
C PHE A 111 19.85 9.04 0.66
N VAL A 112 20.97 9.56 1.21
CA VAL A 112 22.32 9.22 0.77
C VAL A 112 22.51 7.70 0.87
N GLY A 113 22.86 7.05 -0.24
CA GLY A 113 22.82 5.59 -0.40
C GLY A 113 21.71 5.09 -1.34
N GLY A 114 20.87 6.00 -1.85
CA GLY A 114 20.00 5.77 -3.00
C GLY A 114 18.68 5.07 -2.69
N MET A 115 18.34 4.82 -1.42
CA MET A 115 17.01 4.28 -1.08
C MET A 115 15.98 5.38 -0.94
N CYS A 116 14.83 5.22 -1.59
CA CYS A 116 13.68 6.10 -1.40
C CYS A 116 12.86 5.59 -0.21
N ASN A 117 13.01 6.28 0.92
CA ASN A 117 12.51 5.88 2.24
C ASN A 117 11.00 6.15 2.43
N ALA A 118 10.40 7.00 1.61
CA ALA A 118 9.00 7.33 1.80
C ALA A 118 8.41 7.80 0.48
N VAL A 119 7.22 7.29 0.18
CA VAL A 119 6.39 7.74 -0.94
C VAL A 119 5.10 8.34 -0.40
N LYS A 120 4.72 9.48 -0.96
CA LYS A 120 3.49 10.21 -0.64
C LYS A 120 2.62 10.31 -1.89
N PRO A 121 1.40 9.75 -1.90
CA PRO A 121 0.46 10.02 -2.97
C PRO A 121 0.03 11.50 -2.92
N VAL A 122 0.06 12.18 -4.07
CA VAL A 122 -0.27 13.62 -4.17
C VAL A 122 -1.69 13.89 -4.66
N GLY A 123 -2.54 12.87 -4.72
CA GLY A 123 -3.96 12.98 -5.11
C GLY A 123 -4.21 13.30 -6.59
N ALA A 124 -3.16 13.32 -7.40
CA ALA A 124 -3.23 13.44 -8.85
C ALA A 124 -2.92 12.09 -9.50
N VAL A 125 -3.66 11.69 -10.53
CA VAL A 125 -3.43 10.44 -11.26
C VAL A 125 -2.63 10.67 -12.55
N GLY A 126 -1.85 9.68 -12.96
CA GLY A 126 -1.10 9.63 -14.21
C GLY A 126 -1.65 8.58 -15.17
N ALA A 127 -0.96 8.40 -16.31
CA ALA A 127 -1.30 7.38 -17.30
C ALA A 127 -0.80 5.97 -16.90
N THR A 128 0.26 5.90 -16.09
CA THR A 128 0.90 4.68 -15.63
C THR A 128 1.19 4.76 -14.13
N SER A 129 1.43 3.61 -13.51
CA SER A 129 1.78 3.55 -12.09
C SER A 129 3.14 4.19 -11.84
N SER A 130 3.14 5.27 -11.07
CA SER A 130 4.38 5.94 -10.67
C SER A 130 5.08 5.24 -9.51
N ILE A 131 4.34 4.43 -8.73
CA ILE A 131 4.88 3.72 -7.57
C ILE A 131 5.53 2.37 -7.94
N THR A 132 5.05 1.67 -8.96
CA THR A 132 5.66 0.40 -9.41
C THR A 132 7.18 0.50 -9.64
N PRO A 133 7.71 1.45 -10.44
CA PRO A 133 9.16 1.50 -10.68
C PRO A 133 9.96 1.75 -9.40
N ILE A 134 9.43 2.51 -8.45
CA ILE A 134 10.08 2.80 -7.15
C ILE A 134 10.17 1.53 -6.31
N ILE A 135 9.08 0.76 -6.21
CA ILE A 135 9.08 -0.50 -5.45
C ILE A 135 10.08 -1.49 -6.04
N LYS A 136 10.14 -1.61 -7.37
CA LYS A 136 11.10 -2.50 -8.07
C LYS A 136 12.55 -2.09 -7.77
N ASP A 137 12.85 -0.80 -7.85
CA ASP A 137 14.18 -0.27 -7.58
C ASP A 137 14.59 -0.42 -6.10
N ASN A 138 13.71 -0.09 -5.16
CA ASN A 138 13.91 -0.30 -3.74
C ASN A 138 14.18 -1.78 -3.42
N LYS A 139 13.40 -2.70 -4.02
CA LYS A 139 13.56 -4.13 -3.80
C LYS A 139 14.91 -4.62 -4.33
N ALA A 140 15.26 -4.25 -5.56
CA ALA A 140 16.54 -4.63 -6.16
C ALA A 140 17.74 -4.14 -5.34
N LYS A 141 17.68 -2.91 -4.82
CA LYS A 141 18.71 -2.35 -3.93
C LYS A 141 18.85 -3.13 -2.63
N LEU A 142 17.73 -3.51 -2.01
CA LEU A 142 17.75 -4.33 -0.79
C LEU A 142 18.27 -5.74 -1.02
N GLU A 143 17.86 -6.38 -2.12
CA GLU A 143 18.34 -7.71 -2.49
C GLU A 143 19.86 -7.70 -2.74
N LYS A 144 20.35 -6.68 -3.45
CA LYS A 144 21.78 -6.46 -3.63
C LYS A 144 22.51 -6.27 -2.29
N LYS A 145 21.98 -5.39 -1.41
CA LYS A 145 22.57 -5.15 -0.09
C LYS A 145 22.62 -6.42 0.77
N LEU A 146 21.58 -7.25 0.71
CA LEU A 146 21.53 -8.52 1.44
C LEU A 146 22.56 -9.52 0.90
N ALA A 147 22.81 -9.52 -0.41
CA ALA A 147 23.83 -10.36 -1.05
C ALA A 147 25.26 -9.90 -0.72
N GLU A 148 25.51 -8.59 -0.65
CA GLU A 148 26.82 -7.99 -0.35
C GLU A 148 27.17 -8.06 1.16
N SER A 149 26.19 -8.27 2.03
CA SER A 149 26.38 -8.43 3.48
C SER A 149 25.46 -9.53 4.01
N PRO A 150 25.78 -10.82 3.76
CA PRO A 150 24.96 -11.93 4.22
C PRO A 150 24.82 -11.87 5.74
N LEU A 151 23.57 -11.80 6.23
CA LEU A 151 23.31 -11.87 7.67
C LEU A 151 23.87 -13.19 8.23
N PRO A 152 24.42 -13.19 9.46
CA PRO A 152 24.77 -14.44 10.12
C PRO A 152 23.54 -15.36 10.15
N PRO A 153 23.72 -16.69 10.03
CA PRO A 153 22.60 -17.61 10.08
C PRO A 153 21.78 -17.36 11.35
N THR A 154 20.47 -17.24 11.21
CA THR A 154 19.57 -17.18 12.37
C THR A 154 19.84 -18.41 13.24
N PRO A 155 20.09 -18.26 14.55
CA PRO A 155 20.22 -19.40 15.44
C PRO A 155 18.98 -20.28 15.25
N SER A 156 19.20 -21.52 14.84
CA SER A 156 18.13 -22.51 14.63
C SER A 156 17.50 -22.98 15.94
N THR A 157 17.97 -22.47 17.06
CA THR A 157 17.41 -22.71 18.39
C THR A 157 16.52 -21.52 18.75
N PRO A 158 15.20 -21.72 18.92
CA PRO A 158 14.37 -20.74 19.60
C PRO A 158 15.04 -20.34 20.91
N PRO A 159 15.10 -19.05 21.29
CA PRO A 159 15.56 -18.68 22.62
C PRO A 159 14.79 -19.52 23.62
N ALA A 160 15.51 -20.21 24.51
CA ALA A 160 14.90 -20.98 25.57
C ALA A 160 13.90 -20.06 26.26
N MET A 161 12.60 -20.34 26.14
CA MET A 161 11.62 -19.65 26.93
C MET A 161 11.99 -19.95 28.36
N ASP A 162 12.46 -18.94 29.09
CA ASP A 162 12.66 -19.03 30.53
C ASP A 162 11.33 -19.45 31.14
N VAL A 163 11.19 -20.75 31.40
CA VAL A 163 10.11 -21.31 32.18
C VAL A 163 10.29 -20.73 33.57
N LYS A 164 9.60 -19.63 33.82
CA LYS A 164 9.55 -19.00 35.13
C LYS A 164 9.07 -20.07 36.12
N LYS A 165 10.00 -20.55 36.93
CA LYS A 165 9.75 -21.53 37.99
C LYS A 165 8.63 -20.98 38.88
N PRO A 166 7.59 -21.76 39.22
CA PRO A 166 6.51 -21.28 40.06
C PRO A 166 7.08 -20.90 41.43
N GLU A 167 6.91 -19.63 41.80
CA GLU A 167 7.15 -19.17 43.15
C GLU A 167 6.18 -19.89 44.08
N LYS A 168 6.73 -20.65 45.03
CA LYS A 168 5.95 -21.27 46.09
C LYS A 168 5.34 -20.15 46.93
N GLU A 169 4.02 -20.05 46.87
CA GLU A 169 3.19 -19.28 47.76
C GLU A 169 3.49 -19.72 49.21
N LYS A 170 4.22 -18.88 49.95
CA LYS A 170 4.38 -19.04 51.40
C LYS A 170 3.10 -18.49 52.03
N GLY A 171 2.30 -19.41 52.56
CA GLY A 171 1.08 -19.08 53.28
C GLY A 171 1.32 -18.14 54.46
N LYS A 172 0.29 -17.34 54.73
CA LYS A 172 -0.07 -16.88 56.05
C LYS A 172 -1.58 -16.72 56.13
#